data_AF-A0A3Q3EPH1-F1
#
_entry.id   AF-A0A3Q3EPH1-F1
#
_cell.length_a   1.000
_cell.length_b   1.000
_cell.length_c   1.000
_cell.angle_alpha   90.00
_cell.angle_beta   90.00
_cell.angle_gamma   90.00
#
_symmetry.space_group_name_H-M   'P 1'
#
loop_
_entity.id
_entity.type
_entity.pdbx_description
1 polymer ?
#
loop_
_entity_poly.entity_id
_entity_poly.type
_entity_poly.pdbx_seq_one_letter_code
_entity_poly.pdbx_strand_id
1 'polypeptide(L)' 'MTSQSAKTLLTLDAEAVALLKQGINFKKSQEDGKCYIIYKNNDGLRACKNQCKHQGGLFIKDIEDLDGS' A
#
# COMPACT_ATOMS: atom_id res chain seq x y z
N MET A 1 -28.97 13.95 -2.48
CA MET A 1 -27.96 13.17 -1.73
C MET A 1 -27.17 12.36 -2.75
N THR A 2 -25.85 12.52 -2.82
CA THR A 2 -25.00 11.67 -3.66
C THR A 2 -24.91 10.27 -3.02
N SER A 3 -25.15 9.23 -3.80
CA SER A 3 -25.10 7.84 -3.32
C SER A 3 -23.66 7.46 -2.95
N GLN A 4 -23.47 6.89 -1.76
CA GLN A 4 -22.17 6.35 -1.36
C GLN A 4 -22.01 4.95 -1.94
N SER A 5 -20.89 4.71 -2.63
CA SER A 5 -20.57 3.43 -3.26
C SER A 5 -19.18 2.95 -2.83
N ALA A 6 -19.05 1.65 -2.57
CA ALA A 6 -17.75 1.02 -2.34
C ALA A 6 -17.11 0.58 -3.67
N LYS A 7 -15.78 0.64 -3.74
CA LYS A 7 -14.99 0.13 -4.87
C LYS A 7 -13.74 -0.57 -4.33
N THR A 8 -13.46 -1.76 -4.87
CA THR A 8 -12.18 -2.44 -4.67
C THR A 8 -11.08 -1.70 -5.42
N LEU A 9 -9.98 -1.36 -4.74
CA LEU A 9 -8.89 -0.58 -5.30
C LEU A 9 -7.64 -1.42 -5.62
N LEU A 10 -7.47 -2.55 -4.93
CA LEU A 10 -6.38 -3.49 -5.10
C LEU A 10 -6.86 -4.88 -4.69
N THR A 11 -6.55 -5.88 -5.51
CA THR A 11 -6.76 -7.30 -5.20
C THR A 11 -5.41 -8.00 -5.24
N LEU A 12 -5.13 -8.85 -4.26
CA LEU A 12 -3.96 -9.71 -4.22
C LEU A 12 -4.44 -11.14 -4.10
N ASP A 13 -3.94 -12.03 -4.96
CA ASP A 13 -4.17 -13.46 -4.85
C ASP A 13 -3.24 -14.08 -3.78
N ALA A 14 -3.42 -15.38 -3.52
CA ALA A 14 -2.68 -16.09 -2.49
C ALA A 14 -1.16 -16.09 -2.71
N GLU A 15 -0.69 -16.22 -3.95
CA GLU A 15 0.73 -16.17 -4.30
C GLU A 15 1.29 -14.76 -4.06
N ALA A 16 0.57 -13.73 -4.52
CA ALA A 16 0.95 -12.35 -4.29
C ALA A 16 1.02 -11.98 -2.80
N VAL A 17 0.16 -12.56 -1.97
CA VAL A 17 0.17 -12.41 -0.50
C VAL A 17 1.32 -13.19 0.15
N ALA A 18 1.63 -14.39 -0.34
CA ALA A 18 2.74 -15.20 0.17
C ALA A 18 4.09 -14.49 -0.03
N LEU A 19 4.25 -13.77 -1.14
CA LEU A 19 5.45 -13.00 -1.48
C LEU A 19 5.60 -11.67 -0.71
N LEU A 20 4.64 -11.27 0.12
CA LEU A 20 4.75 -10.07 0.94
C LEU A 20 5.78 -10.25 2.05
N LYS A 21 6.69 -9.27 2.17
CA LYS A 21 7.66 -9.17 3.26
C LYS A 21 6.97 -8.77 4.57
N GLN A 22 7.55 -9.14 5.71
CA GLN A 22 7.15 -8.53 6.99
C GLN A 22 7.45 -7.03 6.95
N GLY A 23 6.55 -6.22 7.50
CA GLY A 23 6.62 -4.78 7.42
C GLY A 23 5.88 -4.22 6.20
N ILE A 24 6.44 -3.17 5.60
CA ILE A 24 5.80 -2.35 4.56
C ILE A 24 6.02 -2.98 3.19
N ASN A 25 4.96 -3.01 2.37
CA ASN A 25 5.02 -3.44 0.98
C ASN A 25 4.27 -2.44 0.10
N PHE A 26 4.91 -1.95 -0.94
CA PHE A 26 4.28 -1.08 -1.93
C PHE A 26 3.67 -1.91 -3.07
N LYS A 27 2.38 -1.74 -3.32
CA LYS A 27 1.65 -2.44 -4.38
C LYS A 27 0.94 -1.45 -5.29
N LYS A 28 1.24 -1.54 -6.58
CA LYS A 28 0.59 -0.73 -7.60
C LYS A 28 -0.65 -1.45 -8.11
N SER A 29 -1.79 -0.78 -8.08
CA SER A 29 -3.00 -1.29 -8.71
C SER A 29 -2.90 -1.14 -10.23
N GLN A 30 -3.18 -2.21 -10.95
CA GLN A 30 -3.25 -2.18 -12.41
C GLN A 30 -4.49 -1.41 -12.90
N GLU A 31 -5.57 -1.35 -12.09
CA GLU A 31 -6.83 -0.73 -12.50
C GLU A 31 -6.77 0.80 -12.55
N ASP A 32 -6.08 1.41 -11.59
CA ASP A 32 -6.08 2.88 -11.41
C ASP A 32 -4.65 3.46 -11.41
N GLY A 33 -3.63 2.61 -11.56
CA GLY A 33 -2.22 3.02 -11.60
C GLY A 33 -1.67 3.57 -10.28
N LYS A 34 -2.51 3.70 -9.25
CA LYS A 34 -2.13 4.20 -7.93
C LYS A 34 -1.39 3.16 -7.11
N CYS A 35 -0.54 3.67 -6.22
CA CYS A 35 0.22 2.86 -5.29
C CYS A 35 -0.50 2.79 -3.94
N TYR A 36 -0.46 1.62 -3.31
CA TYR A 36 -1.07 1.31 -2.03
C TYR A 36 -0.01 0.67 -1.13
N ILE A 37 -0.17 0.86 0.17
CA ILE A 37 0.73 0.29 1.16
C ILE A 37 0.02 -0.89 1.82
N ILE A 38 0.67 -2.05 1.80
CA ILE A 38 0.25 -3.26 2.50
C ILE A 38 1.27 -3.51 3.61
N TYR A 39 0.80 -3.44 4.85
CA TYR A 39 1.60 -3.76 6.03
C TYR A 39 1.27 -5.18 6.49
N LYS A 40 2.30 -6.02 6.59
CA LYS A 40 2.20 -7.40 7.07
C LYS A 40 2.93 -7.56 8.39
N ASN A 41 2.25 -8.11 9.38
CA ASN A 41 2.86 -8.51 10.66
C ASN A 41 2.32 -9.89 11.08
N ASN A 42 2.72 -10.37 12.26
CA ASN A 42 2.24 -11.65 12.80
C ASN A 42 0.74 -11.67 13.12
N ASP A 43 0.12 -10.49 13.26
CA ASP A 43 -1.30 -10.31 13.56
C ASP A 43 -2.18 -10.29 12.28
N GLY A 44 -1.57 -10.05 11.12
CA GLY A 44 -2.24 -10.13 9.83
C GLY A 44 -1.79 -9.06 8.83
N LEU A 45 -2.74 -8.62 8.00
CA LEU A 45 -2.53 -7.67 6.91
C LEU A 45 -3.35 -6.40 7.13
N ARG A 46 -2.73 -5.25 6.89
CA ARG A 46 -3.37 -3.94 6.90
C ARG A 46 -3.07 -3.22 5.59
N ALA A 47 -4.00 -2.41 5.10
CA ALA A 47 -3.84 -1.69 3.84
C ALA A 47 -4.23 -0.21 3.98
N CYS A 48 -3.49 0.68 3.31
CA CYS A 48 -3.86 2.07 3.19
C CYS A 48 -3.47 2.66 1.83
N LYS A 49 -4.07 3.81 1.48
CA LYS A 49 -3.63 4.59 0.33
C LYS A 49 -2.22 5.11 0.59
N ASN A 50 -1.37 5.06 -0.42
CA ASN A 50 -0.04 5.65 -0.36
C ASN A 50 -0.12 7.18 -0.47
N GLN A 51 -0.69 7.86 0.53
CA GLN A 51 -0.82 9.32 0.52
C GLN A 51 -0.50 9.86 1.91
N CYS A 52 0.57 10.67 1.99
CA CYS A 52 0.92 11.37 3.22
C CYS A 52 -0.18 12.38 3.57
N LYS A 53 -0.71 12.31 4.79
CA LYS A 53 -1.75 13.24 5.27
C LYS A 53 -1.27 14.68 5.43
N HIS A 54 0.03 14.89 5.58
CA HIS A 54 0.60 16.22 5.82
C HIS A 54 0.93 16.99 4.53
N GLN A 55 1.52 16.34 3.53
CA GLN A 55 1.97 17.02 2.30
C GLN A 55 1.35 16.44 1.02
N GLY A 56 0.50 15.41 1.12
CA GLY A 56 -0.10 14.78 -0.05
C GLY A 56 0.87 13.99 -0.93
N GLY A 57 2.16 13.95 -0.60
CA GLY A 57 3.17 13.17 -1.30
C GLY A 57 2.94 11.66 -1.20
N LEU A 58 3.40 10.93 -2.23
CA LEU A 58 3.46 9.47 -2.22
C LEU A 58 4.74 9.04 -1.47
N PHE A 59 4.67 7.96 -0.69
CA PHE A 59 5.87 7.27 -0.22
C PHE A 59 6.44 6.50 -1.44
N ILE A 60 7.50 7.03 -2.05
CA ILE A 60 8.08 6.51 -3.31
C ILE A 60 9.15 5.44 -3.03
N LYS A 61 9.69 5.41 -1.80
CA LYS A 61 10.74 4.48 -1.38
C LYS A 61 10.67 4.30 0.15
N ASP A 62 11.06 3.12 0.65
CA ASP A 62 11.40 2.95 2.08
C ASP A 62 12.36 4.07 2.47
N ILE A 63 11.92 4.98 3.33
CA ILE A 63 12.73 6.14 3.76
C ILE A 63 13.92 5.72 4.63
N GLU A 64 14.00 4.42 4.97
CA GLU A 64 15.13 3.77 5.64
C GLU A 64 16.25 3.35 4.64
N ASP A 65 16.06 3.50 3.32
CA ASP A 65 17.12 3.37 2.29
C ASP A 65 17.84 4.71 2.05
N LEU A 66 17.93 5.54 3.08
CA LEU A 66 18.85 6.67 3.15
C LEU A 66 19.92 6.29 4.17
N ASP A 67 20.77 5.34 3.77
CA ASP A 67 22.06 5.14 4.42
C ASP A 67 22.78 6.48 4.41
N GLY A 68 22.96 7.04 5.61
CA GLY A 68 23.74 8.24 5.84
C GLY A 68 25.22 7.91 5.76
N SER A 69 25.70 7.68 4.53
CA SER A 69 27.12 7.69 4.16
C SER A 69 27.45 8.98 3.42
#